data_AF-A0A7C7R1W2-F1
#
_entry.id   AF-A0A7C7R1W2-F1
#
_cell.length_a   1.000
_cell.length_b   1.000
_cell.length_c   1.000
_cell.angle_alpha   90.00
_cell.angle_beta   90.00
_cell.angle_gamma   90.00
#
_symmetry.space_group_name_H-M   'P 1'
#
loop_
_entity.id
_entity.type
_entity.pdbx_description
1 polymer ?
#
loop_
_entity_poly.entity_id
_entity_poly.type
_entity_poly.pdbx_seq_one_letter_code
_entity_poly.pdbx_strand_id
1 'polypeptide(L)'
;MDAQKVNVNVELDRGDGVTIQAQRMDWIVAVEDLVFGGQKTEPAEGDRIEHWVGSTKYTYEVMPLGTESHYRPVGPYGTAWRIHTRLVATE
;
A
#
# COMPACT_ATOMS: atom_id res chain seq x y z
N MET A 1 8.32 -4.59 12.97
CA MET A 1 7.30 -3.83 12.22
C MET A 1 7.82 -2.41 12.08
N ASP A 2 8.54 -2.14 11.00
CA ASP A 2 8.88 -0.77 10.59
C ASP A 2 8.76 -0.68 9.06
N ALA A 3 7.52 -0.66 8.58
CA ALA A 3 7.23 -0.33 7.19
C ALA A 3 7.51 1.17 7.00
N GLN A 4 8.63 1.49 6.35
CA GLN A 4 9.03 2.88 6.14
C GLN A 4 8.18 3.53 5.05
N LYS A 5 7.35 4.49 5.48
CA LYS A 5 6.47 5.30 4.64
C LYS A 5 7.27 6.20 3.70
N VAL A 6 7.18 5.96 2.39
CA VAL A 6 7.62 6.92 1.38
C VAL A 6 6.39 7.63 0.83
N ASN A 7 6.24 8.92 1.17
CA ASN A 7 5.14 9.74 0.65
C ASN A 7 5.34 9.94 -0.86
N VAL A 8 4.43 9.42 -1.66
CA VAL A 8 4.20 9.94 -3.02
C VAL A 8 3.30 11.17 -2.85
N ASN A 9 3.86 12.35 -3.06
CA ASN A 9 3.08 13.59 -3.09
C ASN A 9 2.09 13.53 -4.26
N VAL A 10 0.80 13.50 -3.94
CA VAL A 10 -0.27 13.90 -4.86
C VAL A 10 -0.84 15.19 -4.28
N GLU A 11 -0.65 16.27 -5.02
CA GLU A 11 -1.20 17.59 -4.71
C GLU A 11 -2.73 17.48 -4.74
N LEU A 12 -3.38 17.66 -3.59
CA LEU A 12 -4.84 17.69 -3.46
C LEU A 12 -5.21 19.06 -2.93
N ASP A 13 -5.66 19.91 -3.85
CA ASP A 13 -6.38 21.14 -3.53
C ASP A 13 -7.60 20.78 -2.68
N ARG A 14 -7.69 21.37 -1.48
CA ARG A 14 -8.78 21.14 -0.52
C ARG A 14 -9.59 22.42 -0.39
N GLY A 15 -10.49 22.62 -1.34
CA GLY A 15 -11.71 23.40 -1.14
C GLY A 15 -12.85 22.47 -0.73
N ASP A 16 -13.30 22.60 0.51
CA ASP A 16 -14.67 22.35 0.99
C ASP A 16 -15.50 21.29 0.22
N GLY A 17 -15.50 20.04 0.70
CA GLY A 17 -16.36 18.96 0.19
C GLY A 17 -15.56 17.73 -0.24
N VAL A 18 -15.23 16.87 0.72
CA VAL A 18 -14.36 15.71 0.52
C VAL A 18 -15.02 14.69 -0.42
N THR A 19 -14.66 14.75 -1.70
CA THR A 19 -14.84 13.65 -2.65
C THR A 19 -13.58 12.79 -2.60
N ILE A 20 -13.64 11.65 -1.91
CA ILE A 20 -12.54 10.66 -1.93
C ILE A 20 -12.59 9.93 -3.27
N GLN A 21 -12.06 10.57 -4.30
CA GLN A 21 -11.89 9.95 -5.61
C GLN A 21 -10.62 9.08 -5.56
N ALA A 22 -10.81 7.76 -5.45
CA ALA A 22 -9.84 6.70 -5.73
C ALA A 22 -8.37 7.01 -5.35
N GLN A 23 -8.07 7.10 -4.05
CA GLN A 23 -6.68 7.21 -3.59
C GLN A 23 -5.95 5.90 -3.84
N ARG A 24 -5.17 5.86 -4.93
CA ARG A 24 -4.15 4.83 -5.15
C ARG A 24 -2.95 5.16 -4.26
N MET A 25 -2.39 4.14 -3.62
CA MET A 25 -1.27 4.29 -2.70
C MET A 25 -0.30 3.13 -2.89
N ASP A 26 0.99 3.44 -2.85
CA ASP A 26 2.05 2.46 -2.90
C ASP A 26 2.66 2.24 -1.51
N TRP A 27 2.91 0.98 -1.16
CA TRP A 27 3.52 0.58 0.10
C TRP A 27 4.89 -0.03 -0.16
N ILE A 28 5.91 0.36 0.60
CA ILE A 28 7.21 -0.30 0.58
C ILE A 28 7.32 -1.17 1.83
N VAL A 29 7.38 -2.48 1.63
CA VAL A 29 7.41 -3.48 2.71
C VAL A 29 8.66 -4.33 2.53
N ALA A 30 9.46 -4.48 3.59
CA ALA A 30 10.62 -5.36 3.53
C ALA A 30 10.18 -6.81 3.33
N VAL A 31 10.92 -7.58 2.52
CA VAL A 31 10.61 -9.01 2.29
C VAL A 31 10.62 -9.80 3.60
N GLU A 32 11.44 -9.38 4.56
CA GLU A 32 11.56 -10.01 5.88
C GLU A 32 10.38 -9.72 6.81
N ASP A 33 9.65 -8.63 6.56
CA ASP A 33 8.44 -8.28 7.31
C ASP A 33 7.20 -8.96 6.72
N LEU A 34 7.25 -9.44 5.47
CA LEU A 34 6.14 -10.11 4.79
C LEU A 34 6.24 -11.63 4.95
N VAL A 35 5.98 -12.11 6.17
CA VAL A 35 6.08 -13.53 6.55
C VAL A 35 4.75 -14.06 7.08
N PHE A 36 4.17 -15.05 6.40
CA PHE A 36 2.96 -15.75 6.85
C PHE A 36 3.27 -17.23 7.10
N GLY A 37 2.84 -17.76 8.25
CA GLY A 37 3.13 -19.15 8.62
C GLY A 37 4.63 -19.48 8.72
N GLY A 38 5.48 -18.48 8.92
CA GLY A 38 6.94 -18.63 8.95
C GLY A 38 7.62 -18.66 7.58
N GLN A 39 6.88 -18.46 6.49
CA GLN A 39 7.42 -18.39 5.14
C GLN A 39 7.34 -16.97 4.59
N LYS A 40 8.40 -16.53 3.89
CA LYS A 40 8.36 -15.29 3.11
C LYS A 40 7.28 -15.42 2.03
N THR A 41 6.41 -14.43 1.95
CA THR A 41 5.26 -14.44 1.05
C THR A 41 5.36 -13.27 0.09
N GLU A 42 4.92 -13.46 -1.16
CA GLU A 42 4.78 -12.38 -2.13
C GLU A 42 3.40 -11.72 -1.99
N PRO A 43 3.27 -10.41 -2.26
CA PRO A 43 1.97 -9.77 -2.32
C PRO A 43 1.08 -10.41 -3.39
N ALA A 44 -0.20 -10.61 -3.08
CA ALA A 44 -1.20 -11.11 -4.03
C ALA A 44 -2.27 -10.05 -4.33
N GLU A 45 -2.85 -10.11 -5.52
CA GLU A 45 -4.01 -9.29 -5.86
C GLU A 45 -5.18 -9.63 -4.91
N GLY A 46 -5.85 -8.60 -4.39
CA GLY A 46 -6.94 -8.75 -3.42
C GLY A 46 -6.48 -8.80 -1.95
N ASP A 47 -5.18 -8.90 -1.67
CA ASP A 47 -4.65 -8.73 -0.31
C ASP A 47 -5.04 -7.37 0.26
N ARG A 48 -5.11 -7.28 1.59
CA ARG A 48 -5.52 -6.05 2.28
C ARG A 48 -4.45 -5.54 3.23
N ILE A 49 -4.22 -4.24 3.17
CA ILE A 49 -3.35 -3.51 4.09
C ILE A 49 -4.23 -2.59 4.94
N GLU A 50 -4.19 -2.79 6.26
CA GLU A 50 -4.86 -1.90 7.21
C GLU A 50 -3.86 -0.87 7.75
N HIS A 51 -4.24 0.40 7.65
CA HIS A 51 -3.44 1.52 8.14
C HIS A 51 -4.26 2.39 9.07
N TRP A 52 -3.77 2.57 10.30
CA TRP A 52 -4.40 3.42 11.30
C TRP A 52 -3.80 4.83 11.28
N VAL A 53 -4.66 5.85 11.18
CA VAL A 53 -4.29 7.26 11.34
C VAL A 53 -5.13 7.84 12.47
N GLY A 54 -4.51 8.01 13.63
CA GLY A 54 -5.24 8.33 14.86
C GLY A 54 -6.23 7.21 15.20
N SER A 55 -7.53 7.52 15.22
CA SER A 55 -8.60 6.55 15.48
C SER A 55 -9.27 6.00 14.22
N THR A 56 -8.87 6.48 13.03
CA THR A 56 -9.48 6.06 11.76
C THR A 56 -8.67 4.95 11.13
N LYS A 57 -9.34 3.87 10.74
CA LYS A 57 -8.75 2.75 10.00
C LYS A 57 -9.01 2.92 8.51
N TYR A 58 -7.94 2.86 7.73
CA TYR A 58 -7.99 2.86 6.28
C TYR A 58 -7.62 1.46 5.78
N THR A 59 -8.49 0.86 4.99
CA THR A 59 -8.24 -0.45 4.38
C THR A 59 -7.94 -0.25 2.91
N TYR A 60 -6.77 -0.72 2.49
CA TYR A 60 -6.28 -0.68 1.13
C TYR A 60 -6.25 -2.09 0.54
N GLU A 61 -6.70 -2.23 -0.70
CA GLU A 61 -6.67 -3.50 -1.43
C GLU A 61 -5.58 -3.48 -2.48
N VAL A 62 -4.78 -4.54 -2.53
CA VAL A 62 -3.71 -4.75 -3.50
C VAL A 62 -4.29 -4.97 -4.88
N MET A 63 -3.85 -4.17 -5.85
CA MET A 63 -4.35 -4.23 -7.23
C MET A 63 -3.27 -3.80 -8.23
N PRO A 64 -3.36 -4.21 -9.51
CA PRO A 64 -2.47 -3.72 -10.57
C PRO A 64 -2.53 -2.20 -10.74
N LEU A 65 -1.40 -1.60 -11.10
CA LEU A 65 -1.32 -0.16 -11.43
C LEU A 65 -1.17 0.02 -12.95
N GLY A 66 -2.31 0.14 -13.64
CA GLY A 66 -2.30 0.31 -15.11
C GLY A 66 -1.78 -0.95 -15.80
N THR A 67 -0.61 -0.86 -16.43
CA THR A 67 0.07 -2.02 -17.05
C THR A 67 1.11 -2.66 -16.14
N GLU A 68 1.37 -2.10 -14.95
CA GLU A 68 2.27 -2.69 -13.97
C GLU A 68 1.55 -3.77 -13.14
N SER A 69 2.31 -4.81 -12.75
CA SER A 69 1.87 -5.82 -11.79
C SER A 69 1.44 -5.18 -10.46
N HIS A 70 0.66 -5.89 -9.65
CA HIS A 70 0.19 -5.41 -8.33
C HIS A 70 1.32 -5.20 -7.31
N TYR A 71 2.52 -5.74 -7.57
CA TYR A 71 3.75 -5.38 -6.87
C TYR A 71 4.97 -5.43 -7.78
N ARG A 72 6.07 -4.84 -7.31
CA ARG A 72 7.40 -5.01 -7.89
C ARG A 72 8.50 -5.00 -6.82
N PRO A 73 9.60 -5.74 -6.99
CA PRO A 73 10.73 -5.66 -6.08
C PRO A 73 11.40 -4.29 -6.16
N VAL A 74 11.85 -3.77 -5.02
CA VAL A 74 12.59 -2.51 -4.90
C VAL A 74 13.77 -2.67 -3.92
N GLY A 75 14.77 -1.81 -4.08
CA GLY A 75 16.01 -1.84 -3.30
C GLY A 75 17.12 -2.72 -3.92
N PRO A 76 18.37 -2.59 -3.46
CA PRO A 76 19.47 -3.44 -3.90
C PRO A 76 19.14 -4.91 -3.63
N TYR A 77 19.22 -5.76 -4.66
CA TYR A 77 18.90 -7.19 -4.59
C TYR A 77 17.45 -7.56 -4.23
N GLY A 78 16.49 -6.63 -4.35
CA GLY A 78 15.06 -6.93 -4.13
C GLY A 78 14.72 -7.18 -2.66
N THR A 79 15.29 -6.39 -1.75
CA THR A 79 15.08 -6.51 -0.29
C THR A 79 13.71 -6.04 0.18
N ALA A 80 12.95 -5.34 -0.67
CA ALA A 80 11.61 -4.88 -0.36
C ALA A 80 10.66 -5.05 -1.56
N TRP A 81 9.36 -5.07 -1.28
CA TRP A 81 8.29 -5.02 -2.25
C TRP A 81 7.68 -3.61 -2.27
N ARG A 82 7.51 -3.05 -3.47
CA ARG A 82 6.58 -1.93 -3.70
C ARG A 82 5.24 -2.53 -4.11
N ILE A 83 4.21 -2.30 -3.31
CA ILE A 83 2.87 -2.89 -3.46
C ILE A 83 1.90 -1.79 -3.84
N HIS A 84 1.19 -1.98 -4.94
CA HIS A 84 0.20 -1.04 -5.44
C HIS A 84 -1.16 -1.34 -4.84
N THR A 85 -1.82 -0.32 -4.30
CA THR A 85 -3.12 -0.49 -3.64
C THR A 85 -4.10 0.62 -4.00
N ARG A 86 -5.39 0.35 -3.76
CA ARG A 86 -6.46 1.37 -3.72
C ARG A 86 -7.12 1.38 -2.34
N LEU A 87 -7.57 2.54 -1.89
CA LEU A 87 -8.45 2.61 -0.73
C LEU A 87 -9.80 1.94 -1.04
N VAL A 88 -10.24 1.00 -0.19
CA VAL A 88 -11.52 0.30 -0.32
C VAL A 88 -12.47 0.52 0.86
N ALA A 89 -11.95 0.88 2.03
CA ALA A 89 -12.78 1.25 3.18
C ALA A 89 -12.08 2.26 4.09
N THR A 90 -12.89 3.06 4.76
CA THR A 90 -12.48 3.96 5.85
C THR A 90 -13.48 3.77 6.98
N GLU A 91 -12.97 3.45 8.17
CA GLU A 91 -13.75 3.19 9.38
C GLU A 91 -13.30 4.10 10.53
#